data_AF-A0A519U0U9-F1
#
_entry.id   AF-A0A519U0U9-F1
#
_cell.length_a   1.000
_cell.length_b   1.000
_cell.length_c   1.000
_cell.angle_alpha   90.00
_cell.angle_beta   90.00
_cell.angle_gamma   90.00
#
_symmetry.space_group_name_H-M   'P 1'
#
loop_
_entity.id
_entity.type
_entity.pdbx_description
1 polymer ?
#
loop_
_entity_poly.entity_id
_entity_poly.type
_entity_poly.pdbx_seq_one_letter_code
_entity_poly.pdbx_strand_id
1 'polypeptide(L)'
;MGNIILTSDDFGLSKIYNREILLALQYSLLTSVSIMVNGHLTRQEQQVLSLKLLAQEKNISLGLHLEIDANEKDIMQMCHNQWNKFTDILGLQPNYIDIHKDHLFKHYYDVIAYFCVEKQVAFRKYKETTVKLKAPDDMFIASTESLDTIEERLKVIKSNETLEMIFHLGMYDEDVVSSLNKERAEDRKKLEWAHQVINRLGHKLMSYNQLK
;
A
#
# COMPACT_ATOMS: atom_id res chain seq x y z
N MET A 1 -8.11 21.14 6.02
CA MET A 1 -8.41 20.01 5.12
C MET A 1 -7.20 19.09 5.07
N GLY A 2 -7.36 17.85 5.54
CA GLY A 2 -6.33 16.82 5.45
C GLY A 2 -6.25 16.20 4.05
N ASN A 3 -5.13 15.52 3.77
CA ASN A 3 -4.93 14.75 2.55
C ASN A 3 -4.91 13.25 2.87
N ILE A 4 -5.59 12.44 2.07
CA ILE A 4 -5.78 11.02 2.32
C ILE A 4 -5.18 10.21 1.18
N ILE A 5 -4.35 9.24 1.54
CA ILE A 5 -3.87 8.19 0.64
C ILE A 5 -4.69 6.93 0.93
N LEU A 6 -5.33 6.38 -0.09
CA LEU A 6 -6.08 5.12 0.01
C LEU A 6 -5.27 4.04 -0.68
N THR A 7 -4.68 3.14 0.12
CA THR A 7 -3.79 2.07 -0.34
C THR A 7 -4.48 0.72 -0.20
N SER A 8 -4.35 -0.15 -1.21
CA SER A 8 -4.52 -1.58 -0.99
C SER A 8 -3.17 -2.29 -0.98
N ASP A 9 -2.96 -3.14 0.01
CA ASP A 9 -1.79 -4.01 0.09
C ASP A 9 -1.99 -5.33 -0.66
N ASP A 10 -0.91 -6.08 -0.80
CA ASP A 10 -0.84 -7.46 -1.32
C ASP A 10 -1.16 -7.67 -2.81
N PHE A 11 -0.97 -6.65 -3.66
CA PHE A 11 -1.05 -6.90 -5.10
C PHE A 11 0.06 -7.86 -5.53
N GLY A 12 -0.29 -8.94 -6.23
CA GLY A 12 0.62 -10.03 -6.60
C GLY A 12 0.44 -11.31 -5.78
N LEU A 13 -0.27 -11.23 -4.64
CA LEU A 13 -0.56 -12.38 -3.80
C LEU A 13 -1.55 -13.36 -4.45
N SER A 14 -2.61 -12.84 -5.07
CA SER A 14 -3.67 -13.65 -5.69
C SER A 14 -4.26 -12.97 -6.92
N LYS A 15 -4.62 -13.78 -7.92
CA LYS A 15 -5.36 -13.30 -9.11
C LYS A 15 -6.72 -12.74 -8.74
N ILE A 16 -7.38 -13.34 -7.77
CA ILE A 16 -8.70 -12.92 -7.28
C ILE A 16 -8.55 -11.59 -6.53
N TYR A 17 -7.54 -11.46 -5.67
CA TYR A 17 -7.30 -10.19 -4.93
C TYR A 17 -6.94 -9.05 -5.89
N ASN A 18 -6.01 -9.31 -6.81
CA ASN A 18 -5.62 -8.34 -7.83
C ASN A 18 -6.80 -7.85 -8.68
N ARG A 19 -7.78 -8.70 -8.96
CA ARG A 19 -8.97 -8.29 -9.72
C ARG A 19 -9.74 -7.20 -8.97
N GLU A 20 -9.98 -7.38 -7.68
CA GLU A 20 -10.69 -6.39 -6.87
C GLU A 20 -9.90 -5.09 -6.71
N ILE A 21 -8.57 -5.20 -6.56
CA ILE A 21 -7.68 -4.04 -6.51
C ILE A 21 -7.74 -3.26 -7.82
N LEU A 22 -7.63 -3.94 -8.98
CA LEU A 22 -7.73 -3.30 -10.30
C LEU A 22 -9.08 -2.62 -10.51
N LEU A 23 -10.18 -3.26 -10.10
CA LEU A 23 -11.51 -2.66 -10.17
C LEU A 23 -11.59 -1.40 -9.30
N ALA A 24 -11.06 -1.41 -8.08
CA ALA A 24 -11.01 -0.23 -7.22
C ALA A 24 -10.20 0.92 -7.83
N LEU A 25 -9.05 0.63 -8.45
CA LEU A 25 -8.25 1.61 -9.17
C LEU A 25 -8.99 2.14 -10.41
N GLN A 26 -9.66 1.27 -11.17
CA GLN A 26 -10.47 1.65 -12.33
C GLN A 26 -11.63 2.58 -11.96
N TYR A 27 -12.26 2.37 -10.81
CA TYR A 27 -13.30 3.25 -10.27
C TYR A 27 -12.76 4.44 -9.44
N SER A 28 -11.44 4.64 -9.42
CA SER A 28 -10.78 5.74 -8.71
C SER A 28 -11.05 5.75 -7.19
N LEU A 29 -11.27 4.57 -6.59
CA LEU A 29 -11.46 4.43 -5.14
C LEU A 29 -10.13 4.28 -4.39
N LEU A 30 -9.08 3.84 -5.06
CA LEU A 30 -7.72 3.78 -4.52
C LEU A 30 -6.85 4.83 -5.21
N THR A 31 -5.90 5.37 -4.46
CA THR A 31 -4.85 6.27 -4.97
C THR A 31 -3.46 5.64 -4.90
N SER A 32 -3.35 4.46 -4.30
CA SER A 32 -2.10 3.76 -4.11
C SER A 32 -2.31 2.24 -4.04
N VAL A 33 -1.28 1.48 -4.39
CA VAL A 33 -1.23 0.02 -4.22
C VAL A 33 0.20 -0.41 -3.91
N SER A 34 0.38 -1.33 -2.97
CA SER A 34 1.68 -1.96 -2.70
C SER A 34 1.74 -3.37 -3.30
N ILE A 35 2.90 -3.73 -3.86
CA ILE A 35 3.07 -4.87 -4.76
C ILE A 35 4.10 -5.84 -4.19
N MET A 36 3.69 -7.09 -4.02
CA MET A 36 4.53 -8.24 -3.67
C MET A 36 5.17 -8.81 -4.93
N VAL A 37 6.50 -8.91 -4.95
CA VAL A 37 7.28 -9.26 -6.16
C VAL A 37 7.87 -10.66 -6.11
N ASN A 38 7.92 -11.30 -4.93
CA ASN A 38 8.35 -12.69 -4.80
C ASN A 38 7.21 -13.69 -4.98
N GLY A 39 5.95 -13.22 -4.91
CA GLY A 39 4.75 -14.03 -5.08
C GLY A 39 4.45 -14.43 -6.53
N HIS A 40 3.16 -14.52 -6.86
CA HIS A 40 2.69 -15.05 -8.14
C HIS A 40 2.65 -14.02 -9.27
N LEU A 41 3.26 -12.85 -9.08
CA LEU A 41 3.15 -11.70 -9.98
C LEU A 41 3.55 -12.02 -11.43
N THR A 42 4.59 -12.84 -11.63
CA THR A 42 5.04 -13.29 -12.97
C THR A 42 4.02 -14.16 -13.70
N ARG A 43 3.08 -14.80 -12.99
CA ARG A 43 1.98 -15.59 -13.58
C ARG A 43 0.71 -14.77 -13.82
N GLN A 44 0.80 -13.45 -13.63
CA GLN A 44 -0.29 -12.49 -13.61
C GLN A 44 -0.01 -11.31 -14.56
N GLU A 45 0.75 -11.54 -15.64
CA GLU A 45 1.23 -10.51 -16.58
C GLU A 45 0.13 -9.57 -17.09
N GLN A 46 -1.06 -10.10 -17.40
CA GLN A 46 -2.19 -9.27 -17.84
C GLN A 46 -2.67 -8.29 -16.76
N GLN A 47 -2.70 -8.72 -15.50
CA GLN A 47 -3.09 -7.85 -14.38
C GLN A 47 -2.00 -6.81 -14.09
N VAL A 48 -0.73 -7.20 -14.24
CA VAL A 48 0.41 -6.27 -14.19
C VAL A 48 0.31 -5.21 -15.28
N LEU A 49 0.00 -5.61 -16.52
CA LEU A 49 -0.19 -4.67 -17.62
C LEU A 49 -1.34 -3.69 -17.33
N SER A 50 -2.49 -4.18 -16.88
CA SER A 50 -3.63 -3.34 -16.49
C SER A 50 -3.26 -2.35 -15.38
N LEU A 51 -2.50 -2.80 -14.37
CA LEU A 51 -2.03 -1.93 -13.29
C LEU A 51 -1.15 -0.80 -13.83
N LYS A 52 -0.19 -1.13 -14.71
CA LYS A 52 0.71 -0.15 -15.33
C LYS A 52 -0.06 0.90 -16.14
N LEU A 53 -1.03 0.47 -16.95
CA LEU A 53 -1.85 1.38 -17.75
C LEU A 53 -2.67 2.31 -16.85
N LEU A 54 -3.32 1.78 -15.82
CA LEU A 54 -4.07 2.58 -14.85
C LEU A 54 -3.17 3.60 -14.14
N ALA A 55 -1.96 3.20 -13.74
CA ALA A 55 -1.01 4.10 -13.09
C ALA A 55 -0.42 5.18 -14.01
N GLN A 56 -0.41 4.96 -15.32
CA GLN A 56 -0.02 5.97 -16.31
C GLN A 56 -1.17 6.95 -16.60
N GLU A 57 -2.40 6.45 -16.68
CA GLU A 57 -3.60 7.24 -16.98
C GLU A 57 -4.07 8.07 -15.78
N LYS A 58 -3.83 7.57 -14.57
CA LYS A 58 -4.30 8.18 -13.32
C LYS A 58 -3.13 8.43 -12.39
N ASN A 59 -3.29 9.38 -11.47
CA ASN A 59 -2.30 9.63 -10.45
C ASN A 59 -2.34 8.56 -9.33
N ILE A 60 -1.96 7.34 -9.66
CA ILE A 60 -1.86 6.19 -8.73
C ILE A 60 -0.38 5.97 -8.40
N SER A 61 -0.09 5.76 -7.13
CA SER A 61 1.25 5.34 -6.70
C SER A 61 1.38 3.83 -6.62
N LEU A 62 2.53 3.32 -7.08
CA LEU A 62 2.90 1.91 -7.04
C LEU A 62 4.03 1.74 -6.02
N GLY A 63 3.77 1.02 -4.94
CA GLY A 63 4.72 0.73 -3.88
C GLY A 63 5.31 -0.66 -3.98
N LEU A 64 6.54 -0.84 -3.50
CA LEU A 64 7.12 -2.17 -3.27
C LEU A 64 6.76 -2.65 -1.86
N HIS A 65 5.97 -3.72 -1.80
CA HIS A 65 5.56 -4.40 -0.57
C HIS A 65 6.61 -5.45 -0.19
N LEU A 66 7.56 -5.07 0.68
CA LEU A 66 8.70 -5.93 1.00
C LEU A 66 8.25 -7.19 1.74
N GLU A 67 8.64 -8.32 1.18
CA GLU A 67 8.44 -9.64 1.77
C GLU A 67 9.72 -10.04 2.51
N ILE A 68 9.71 -10.05 3.84
CA ILE A 68 10.89 -10.39 4.65
C ILE A 68 10.73 -11.82 5.20
N ASP A 69 11.71 -12.67 4.91
CA ASP A 69 11.79 -14.01 5.51
C ASP A 69 12.22 -13.93 6.98
N ALA A 70 11.65 -14.78 7.84
CA ALA A 70 11.98 -14.80 9.27
C ALA A 70 13.47 -15.10 9.54
N ASN A 71 14.16 -15.71 8.58
CA ASN A 71 15.59 -16.05 8.65
C ASN A 71 16.47 -15.11 7.81
N GLU A 72 15.94 -13.98 7.33
CA GLU A 72 16.72 -13.02 6.55
C GLU A 72 17.86 -12.44 7.39
N LYS A 73 19.07 -12.51 6.84
CA LYS A 73 20.32 -12.08 7.49
C LYS A 73 20.88 -10.80 6.89
N ASP A 74 20.53 -10.50 5.64
CA ASP A 74 21.01 -9.33 4.92
C ASP A 74 19.83 -8.57 4.31
N ILE A 75 19.26 -7.68 5.12
CA ILE A 75 18.10 -6.87 4.74
C ILE A 75 18.41 -5.93 3.58
N MET A 76 19.64 -5.39 3.50
CA MET A 76 20.00 -4.49 2.41
C MET A 76 20.05 -5.25 1.08
N GLN A 77 20.70 -6.42 1.06
CA GLN A 77 20.72 -7.25 -0.15
C GLN A 77 19.30 -7.71 -0.53
N MET A 78 18.46 -8.07 0.45
CA MET A 78 17.06 -8.40 0.23
C MET A 78 16.27 -7.24 -0.40
N CYS A 79 16.46 -6.01 0.10
CA CYS A 79 15.84 -4.80 -0.44
C CYS A 79 16.28 -4.58 -1.90
N HIS A 80 17.58 -4.68 -2.20
CA HIS A 80 18.07 -4.58 -3.58
C HIS A 80 17.47 -5.66 -4.50
N ASN A 81 17.37 -6.90 -4.04
CA ASN A 81 16.83 -8.00 -4.84
C ASN A 81 15.35 -7.77 -5.19
N GLN A 82 14.53 -7.38 -4.21
CA GLN A 82 13.11 -7.12 -4.46
C GLN A 82 12.89 -5.84 -5.26
N TRP A 83 13.71 -4.80 -5.04
CA TRP A 83 13.71 -3.60 -5.87
C TRP A 83 13.99 -3.94 -7.35
N ASN A 84 15.03 -4.73 -7.62
CA ASN A 84 15.38 -5.12 -8.99
C ASN A 84 14.25 -5.94 -9.64
N LYS A 85 13.65 -6.90 -8.91
CA LYS A 85 12.48 -7.64 -9.41
C LYS A 85 11.30 -6.72 -9.73
N PHE A 86 11.02 -5.74 -8.86
CA PHE A 86 9.99 -4.75 -9.12
C PHE A 86 10.25 -4.01 -10.43
N THR A 87 11.48 -3.50 -10.61
CA THR A 87 11.85 -2.77 -11.83
C THR A 87 11.82 -3.65 -13.07
N ASP A 88 12.22 -4.92 -12.96
CA ASP A 88 12.23 -5.86 -14.08
C ASP A 88 10.80 -6.22 -14.52
N ILE A 89 9.89 -6.44 -13.57
CA ILE A 89 8.50 -6.83 -13.84
C ILE A 89 7.69 -5.63 -14.35
N LEU A 90 7.82 -4.45 -13.72
CA LEU A 90 7.00 -3.30 -14.06
C LEU A 90 7.64 -2.37 -15.09
N GLY A 91 8.96 -2.38 -15.25
CA GLY A 91 9.70 -1.43 -16.10
C GLY A 91 9.72 -0.01 -15.53
N LEU A 92 9.48 0.15 -14.23
CA LEU A 92 9.43 1.42 -13.51
C LEU A 92 9.88 1.24 -12.06
N GLN A 93 10.34 2.31 -11.43
CA GLN A 93 10.73 2.32 -10.01
C GLN A 93 9.51 2.51 -9.10
N PRO A 94 9.48 1.91 -7.90
CA PRO A 94 8.39 2.13 -6.96
C PRO A 94 8.37 3.59 -6.50
N ASN A 95 7.19 4.12 -6.18
CA ASN A 95 7.03 5.46 -5.62
C ASN A 95 7.28 5.50 -4.11
N TYR A 96 7.06 4.37 -3.44
CA TYR A 96 7.28 4.18 -2.03
C TYR A 96 7.59 2.72 -1.70
N ILE A 97 8.05 2.48 -0.48
CA ILE A 97 8.26 1.14 0.06
C ILE A 97 7.44 0.99 1.34
N ASP A 98 6.91 -0.20 1.55
CA ASP A 98 6.30 -0.65 2.80
C ASP A 98 6.70 -2.12 3.07
N ILE A 99 6.24 -2.68 4.17
CA ILE A 99 6.68 -3.99 4.67
C ILE A 99 5.46 -4.87 4.92
N HIS A 100 5.44 -6.05 4.30
CA HIS A 100 4.44 -7.07 4.56
C HIS A 100 4.58 -7.60 5.99
N LYS A 101 3.49 -7.58 6.77
CA LYS A 101 3.49 -7.95 8.19
C LYS A 101 4.57 -7.22 9.00
N ASP A 102 4.69 -5.92 8.75
CA ASP A 102 5.66 -5.00 9.36
C ASP A 102 5.87 -5.19 10.88
N HIS A 103 4.81 -5.52 11.63
CA HIS A 103 4.86 -5.74 13.07
C HIS A 103 5.86 -6.83 13.50
N LEU A 104 6.24 -7.76 12.61
CA LEU A 104 7.26 -8.79 12.84
C LEU A 104 8.70 -8.29 12.62
N PHE A 105 8.87 -7.13 11.99
CA PHE A 105 10.15 -6.66 11.44
C PHE A 105 10.49 -5.22 11.85
N LYS A 106 9.96 -4.76 12.99
CA LYS A 106 10.15 -3.41 13.52
C LYS A 106 11.62 -3.00 13.64
N HIS A 107 12.48 -3.94 14.02
CA HIS A 107 13.92 -3.72 14.14
C HIS A 107 14.62 -3.43 12.80
N TYR A 108 13.95 -3.65 11.67
CA TYR A 108 14.47 -3.36 10.33
C TYR A 108 13.96 -2.03 9.75
N TYR A 109 13.08 -1.29 10.42
CA TYR A 109 12.53 -0.06 9.84
C TYR A 109 13.59 0.96 9.46
N ASP A 110 14.55 1.25 10.33
CA ASP A 110 15.55 2.28 10.04
C ASP A 110 16.51 1.87 8.92
N VAL A 111 16.91 0.60 8.83
CA VAL A 111 17.75 0.12 7.72
C VAL A 111 17.00 0.20 6.39
N ILE A 112 15.72 -0.17 6.36
CA ILE A 112 14.88 -0.04 5.17
C ILE A 112 14.62 1.45 4.84
N ALA A 113 14.46 2.31 5.85
CA ALA A 113 14.31 3.74 5.65
C ALA A 113 15.57 4.37 5.04
N TYR A 114 16.77 3.97 5.48
CA TYR A 114 18.01 4.39 4.82
C TYR A 114 18.08 3.95 3.36
N PHE A 115 17.63 2.72 3.05
CA PHE A 115 17.51 2.26 1.67
C PHE A 115 16.53 3.14 0.86
N CYS A 116 15.39 3.52 1.44
CA CYS A 116 14.44 4.44 0.79
C CYS A 116 15.05 5.83 0.53
N VAL A 117 15.86 6.34 1.45
CA VAL A 117 16.62 7.60 1.27
C VAL A 117 17.61 7.47 0.11
N GLU A 118 18.37 6.37 0.03
CA GLU A 118 19.29 6.10 -1.09
C GLU A 118 18.54 6.06 -2.43
N LYS A 119 17.38 5.40 -2.46
CA LYS A 119 16.53 5.27 -3.66
C LYS A 119 15.68 6.50 -3.96
N GLN A 120 15.67 7.50 -3.09
CA GLN A 120 14.86 8.72 -3.21
C GLN A 120 13.37 8.45 -3.35
N VAL A 121 12.87 7.43 -2.65
CA VAL A 121 11.45 7.07 -2.59
C VAL A 121 10.87 7.32 -1.21
N ALA A 122 9.56 7.41 -1.15
CA ALA A 122 8.89 7.51 0.14
C ALA A 122 8.91 6.18 0.90
N PHE A 123 8.66 6.24 2.20
CA PHE A 123 8.46 5.08 3.05
C PHE A 123 7.13 5.19 3.77
N ARG A 124 6.42 4.08 3.93
CA ARG A 124 5.21 4.06 4.77
C ARG A 124 5.56 4.52 6.18
N LYS A 125 4.64 5.24 6.81
CA LYS A 125 4.86 5.82 8.13
C LYS A 125 4.81 4.75 9.22
N TYR A 126 5.96 4.28 9.68
CA TYR A 126 6.03 3.46 10.89
C TYR A 126 6.44 4.31 12.10
N LYS A 127 5.80 4.07 13.25
CA LYS A 127 5.99 4.86 14.47
C LYS A 127 7.43 4.79 14.99
N GLU A 128 8.05 3.63 14.84
CA GLU A 128 9.40 3.32 15.31
C GLU A 128 10.51 3.78 14.35
N THR A 129 10.19 4.31 13.17
CA THR A 129 11.20 4.87 12.25
C THR A 129 11.75 6.19 12.79
N THR A 130 13.06 6.28 12.94
CA THR A 130 13.79 7.47 13.41
C THR A 130 14.45 8.25 12.27
N VAL A 131 14.68 7.58 11.14
CA VAL A 131 15.23 8.20 9.93
C VAL A 131 14.24 9.22 9.37
N LYS A 132 14.75 10.41 9.00
CA LYS A 132 13.95 11.45 8.33
C LYS A 132 13.93 11.18 6.83
N LEU A 133 12.74 10.94 6.30
CA LEU A 133 12.49 10.71 4.88
C LEU A 133 11.06 11.10 4.52
N LYS A 134 10.77 11.07 3.22
CA LYS A 134 9.42 11.32 2.70
C LYS A 134 8.48 10.20 3.15
N ALA A 135 7.43 10.55 3.89
CA ALA A 135 6.43 9.63 4.42
C ALA A 135 5.11 10.38 4.68
N PRO A 136 3.95 9.70 4.77
CA PRO A 136 2.75 10.27 5.38
C PRO A 136 3.00 10.71 6.82
N ASP A 137 2.17 11.62 7.34
CA ASP A 137 2.25 12.05 8.73
C ASP A 137 1.77 10.96 9.70
N ASP A 138 0.74 10.21 9.30
CA ASP A 138 0.21 9.05 10.03
C ASP A 138 -0.31 7.96 9.07
N MET A 139 -0.51 6.76 9.59
CA MET A 139 -1.18 5.67 8.89
C MET A 139 -1.97 4.77 9.84
N PHE A 140 -2.97 4.06 9.32
CA PHE A 140 -3.56 2.91 10.02
C PHE A 140 -4.13 1.87 9.03
N ILE A 141 -4.27 0.64 9.52
CA ILE A 141 -4.86 -0.47 8.76
C ILE A 141 -6.38 -0.41 8.90
N ALA A 142 -7.05 0.20 7.92
CA ALA A 142 -8.51 0.34 7.90
C ALA A 142 -9.24 -1.02 7.88
N SER A 143 -8.61 -2.06 7.33
CA SER A 143 -9.15 -3.43 7.34
C SER A 143 -9.49 -3.94 8.74
N THR A 144 -8.67 -3.60 9.74
CA THR A 144 -8.84 -4.06 11.12
C THR A 144 -9.66 -3.12 11.99
N GLU A 145 -10.01 -1.94 11.48
CA GLU A 145 -10.75 -0.92 12.23
C GLU A 145 -12.26 -0.99 12.00
N SER A 146 -13.01 -0.49 12.99
CA SER A 146 -14.44 -0.24 12.87
C SER A 146 -14.72 0.99 11.98
N LEU A 147 -15.94 1.11 11.44
CA LEU A 147 -16.34 2.32 10.70
C LEU A 147 -16.25 3.56 11.59
N ASP A 148 -16.72 3.49 12.84
CA ASP A 148 -16.68 4.60 13.78
C ASP A 148 -15.24 5.09 14.01
N THR A 149 -14.30 4.16 14.22
CA THR A 149 -12.88 4.48 14.40
C THR A 149 -12.28 5.16 13.16
N ILE A 150 -12.66 4.72 11.96
CA ILE A 150 -12.22 5.36 10.71
C ILE A 150 -12.75 6.79 10.63
N GLU A 151 -14.03 7.02 10.90
CA GLU A 151 -14.62 8.36 10.85
C GLU A 151 -14.04 9.28 11.92
N GLU A 152 -13.79 8.79 13.13
CA GLU A 152 -13.11 9.55 14.19
C GLU A 152 -11.71 9.98 13.75
N ARG A 153 -10.92 9.06 13.17
CA ARG A 153 -9.60 9.38 12.64
C ARG A 153 -9.68 10.43 11.54
N LEU A 154 -10.62 10.32 10.61
CA LEU A 154 -10.81 11.31 9.54
C LEU A 154 -11.18 12.70 10.10
N LYS A 155 -12.05 12.77 11.10
CA LYS A 155 -12.48 14.04 11.73
C LYS A 155 -11.34 14.83 12.38
N VAL A 156 -10.31 14.16 12.88
CA VAL A 156 -9.24 14.82 13.66
C VAL A 156 -8.00 15.21 12.84
N ILE A 157 -7.96 14.87 11.54
CA ILE A 157 -6.81 15.19 10.67
C ILE A 157 -6.70 16.70 10.50
N LYS A 158 -5.52 17.26 10.77
CA LYS A 158 -5.29 18.70 10.64
C LYS A 158 -5.13 19.11 9.18
N SER A 159 -5.18 20.42 8.94
CA SER A 159 -4.96 20.94 7.60
C SER A 159 -3.55 20.64 7.11
N ASN A 160 -3.46 20.12 5.87
CA ASN A 160 -2.21 19.70 5.21
C ASN A 160 -1.53 18.46 5.79
N GLU A 161 -2.03 17.87 6.88
CA GLU A 161 -1.55 16.55 7.32
C GLU A 161 -1.96 15.48 6.31
N THR A 162 -1.11 14.50 6.14
CA THR A 162 -1.32 13.36 5.23
C THR A 162 -1.52 12.08 6.03
N LEU A 163 -2.62 11.39 5.77
CA LEU A 163 -2.96 10.12 6.38
C LEU A 163 -3.03 9.03 5.31
N GLU A 164 -2.34 7.91 5.53
CA GLU A 164 -2.55 6.69 4.74
C GLU A 164 -3.56 5.76 5.43
N MET A 165 -4.58 5.35 4.69
CA MET A 165 -5.52 4.30 5.09
C MET A 165 -5.26 3.05 4.26
N ILE A 166 -4.99 1.95 4.93
CA ILE A 166 -4.56 0.70 4.30
C ILE A 166 -5.69 -0.31 4.32
N PHE A 167 -6.02 -0.84 3.16
CA PHE A 167 -7.01 -1.87 2.93
C PHE A 167 -6.35 -3.14 2.38
N HIS A 168 -7.05 -4.26 2.46
CA HIS A 168 -6.61 -5.54 1.93
C HIS A 168 -7.73 -6.07 1.03
N LEU A 169 -7.93 -5.42 -0.12
CA LEU A 169 -9.01 -5.77 -1.02
C LEU A 169 -8.83 -7.19 -1.57
N GLY A 170 -9.95 -7.87 -1.78
CA GLY A 170 -10.00 -9.18 -2.39
C GLY A 170 -11.34 -9.87 -2.17
N MET A 171 -11.47 -11.06 -2.73
CA MET A 171 -12.55 -11.98 -2.46
C MET A 171 -11.96 -13.29 -1.99
N TYR A 172 -12.75 -14.17 -1.37
CA TYR A 172 -12.26 -15.48 -0.96
C TYR A 172 -11.53 -16.21 -2.10
N ASP A 173 -10.33 -16.68 -1.79
CA ASP A 173 -9.48 -17.48 -2.68
C ASP A 173 -9.03 -18.73 -1.92
N GLU A 174 -9.43 -19.91 -2.39
CA GLU A 174 -9.11 -21.17 -1.72
C GLU A 174 -7.63 -21.53 -1.77
N ASP A 175 -6.88 -20.97 -2.72
CA ASP A 175 -5.45 -21.21 -2.88
C ASP A 175 -4.60 -20.34 -1.93
N VAL A 176 -5.21 -19.38 -1.23
CA VAL A 176 -4.52 -18.46 -0.32
C VAL A 176 -4.69 -18.89 1.13
N VAL A 177 -3.59 -19.33 1.75
CA VAL A 177 -3.52 -19.60 3.18
C VAL A 177 -3.14 -18.32 3.93
N SER A 178 -4.14 -17.54 4.31
CA SER A 178 -4.01 -16.28 5.05
C SER A 178 -5.05 -16.20 6.16
N SER A 179 -4.70 -15.57 7.28
CA SER A 179 -5.66 -15.24 8.34
C SER A 179 -6.68 -14.17 7.91
N LEU A 180 -6.39 -13.46 6.82
CA LEU A 180 -7.27 -12.47 6.20
C LEU A 180 -7.53 -12.88 4.76
N ASN A 181 -8.67 -13.55 4.52
CA ASN A 181 -9.05 -14.10 3.22
C ASN A 181 -10.51 -13.81 2.89
N LYS A 182 -11.46 -14.40 3.63
CA LYS A 182 -12.91 -14.16 3.42
C LYS A 182 -13.28 -12.71 3.76
N GLU A 183 -12.65 -12.17 4.78
CA GLU A 183 -12.87 -10.84 5.33
C GLU A 183 -12.52 -9.73 4.32
N ARG A 184 -11.64 -10.02 3.36
CA ARG A 184 -11.23 -9.07 2.30
C ARG A 184 -12.41 -8.58 1.45
N ALA A 185 -13.47 -9.37 1.33
CA ALA A 185 -14.67 -8.97 0.60
C ALA A 185 -15.40 -7.78 1.26
N GLU A 186 -15.29 -7.66 2.59
CA GLU A 186 -15.90 -6.55 3.33
C GLU A 186 -15.10 -5.26 3.22
N ASP A 187 -13.79 -5.34 2.97
CA ASP A 187 -12.95 -4.15 2.79
C ASP A 187 -13.37 -3.31 1.59
N ARG A 188 -13.96 -3.92 0.55
CA ARG A 188 -14.50 -3.16 -0.58
C ARG A 188 -15.62 -2.21 -0.15
N LYS A 189 -16.57 -2.71 0.64
CA LYS A 189 -17.67 -1.89 1.18
C LYS A 189 -17.15 -0.82 2.12
N LYS A 190 -16.14 -1.18 2.94
CA LYS A 190 -15.47 -0.26 3.86
C LYS A 190 -14.77 0.89 3.11
N LEU A 191 -14.08 0.59 2.02
CA LEU A 191 -13.43 1.58 1.15
C LEU A 191 -14.44 2.54 0.52
N GLU A 192 -15.55 2.01 -0.03
CA GLU A 192 -16.62 2.83 -0.61
C GLU A 192 -17.25 3.76 0.44
N TRP A 193 -17.49 3.25 1.64
CA TRP A 193 -17.97 4.04 2.77
C TRP A 193 -16.95 5.12 3.19
N ALA A 194 -15.66 4.78 3.29
CA ALA A 194 -14.61 5.73 3.63
C ALA A 194 -14.57 6.89 2.61
N HIS A 195 -14.74 6.60 1.32
CA HIS A 195 -14.81 7.61 0.28
C HIS A 195 -15.99 8.58 0.47
N GLN A 196 -17.15 8.10 0.93
CA GLN A 196 -18.30 8.96 1.26
C GLN A 196 -17.98 9.89 2.42
N VAL A 197 -17.34 9.38 3.48
CA VAL A 197 -16.95 10.18 4.65
C VAL A 197 -15.88 11.22 4.29
N ILE A 198 -14.86 10.83 3.53
CA ILE A 198 -13.81 11.72 3.02
C ILE A 198 -14.43 12.89 2.24
N ASN A 199 -15.35 12.60 1.31
CA ASN A 199 -16.06 13.61 0.53
C ASN A 199 -16.92 14.53 1.42
N ARG A 200 -17.67 13.95 2.36
CA ARG A 200 -18.54 14.69 3.29
C ARG A 200 -17.76 15.65 4.19
N LEU A 201 -16.60 15.22 4.68
CA LEU A 201 -15.70 16.05 5.50
C LEU A 201 -14.83 16.99 4.64
N GLY A 202 -14.89 16.85 3.32
CA GLY A 202 -14.17 17.69 2.37
C GLY A 202 -12.67 17.43 2.32
N HIS A 203 -12.17 16.26 2.73
CA HIS A 203 -10.75 15.91 2.59
C HIS A 203 -10.37 15.69 1.13
N LYS A 204 -9.08 15.83 0.83
CA LYS A 204 -8.54 15.56 -0.52
C LYS A 204 -7.97 14.17 -0.61
N LEU A 205 -8.27 13.47 -1.69
CA LEU A 205 -7.51 12.28 -2.07
C LEU A 205 -6.19 12.70 -2.73
N MET A 206 -5.12 12.01 -2.38
CA MET A 206 -3.80 12.16 -2.99
C MET A 206 -3.10 10.80 -3.11
N SER A 207 -2.03 10.74 -3.89
CA SER A 207 -1.12 9.58 -3.95
C SER A 207 0.25 9.93 -3.34
N TYR A 208 1.08 8.91 -3.12
CA TYR A 208 2.47 9.09 -2.65
C TYR A 208 3.31 10.00 -3.56
N ASN A 209 2.98 10.09 -4.85
CA ASN A 209 3.64 10.98 -5.81
C ASN A 209 3.56 12.46 -5.39
N GLN A 210 2.52 12.81 -4.65
CA GLN A 210 2.22 14.18 -4.23
C GLN A 210 2.69 14.51 -2.81
N LEU A 211 3.26 13.53 -2.07
CA LEU A 211 3.88 13.80 -0.77
C LEU A 211 5.00 14.84 -0.94
N LYS A 212 5.14 15.72 0.04
CA LYS A 212 6.16 16.77 0.07
C LYS A 212 7.47 16.27 0.69
#